data_AF-A0A7W7X8Z9-F1
#
_entry.id   AF-A0A7W7X8Z9-F1
#
_cell.length_a   1.000
_cell.length_b   1.000
_cell.length_c   1.000
_cell.angle_alpha   90.00
_cell.angle_beta   90.00
_cell.angle_gamma   90.00
#
_symmetry.space_group_name_H-M   'P 1'
#
loop_
_entity.id
_entity.type
_entity.pdbx_description
1 polymer ?
#
loop_
_entity_poly.entity_id
_entity_poly.type
_entity_poly.pdbx_seq_one_letter_code
_entity_poly.pdbx_strand_id
1 'polypeptide(L)'
;MRKLLAPAGVNLLLGVPGIVPYFLVWYVLANGPLAALGWTTQDPNENDGMLLWLVVLVPVLGIYGLVWGLVNVRLARRTPAPRAAYWTVCAAASLAPFLAIGLF
;
A
#
# COMPACT_ATOMS: atom_id res chain seq x y z
N MET A 1 -15.67 13.73 11.87
CA MET A 1 -15.53 13.34 10.45
C MET A 1 -15.00 14.47 9.55
N ARG A 2 -15.59 15.68 9.51
CA ARG A 2 -15.13 16.78 8.61
C ARG A 2 -13.62 17.07 8.66
N LYS A 3 -13.00 17.01 9.84
CA LYS A 3 -11.55 17.24 10.05
C LYS A 3 -10.65 16.19 9.37
N LEU A 4 -11.18 15.02 9.01
CA LEU A 4 -10.44 13.93 8.35
C LEU A 4 -10.62 13.94 6.83
N LEU A 5 -11.46 14.82 6.27
CA LEU A 5 -11.69 14.88 4.82
C LEU A 5 -10.44 15.27 4.06
N ALA A 6 -9.69 16.26 4.54
CA ALA A 6 -8.44 16.66 3.90
C ALA A 6 -7.37 15.54 3.94
N PRO A 7 -7.08 14.91 5.10
CA PRO A 7 -6.24 13.71 5.15
C PRO A 7 -6.72 12.56 4.27
N ALA A 8 -8.02 12.28 4.24
CA ALA A 8 -8.58 11.24 3.38
C ALA A 8 -8.36 11.56 1.90
N GLY A 9 -8.62 12.80 1.46
CA GLY A 9 -8.40 13.24 0.08
C GLY A 9 -6.94 13.18 -0.33
N VAL A 10 -6.02 13.63 0.53
CA VAL A 10 -4.58 13.51 0.28
C VAL A 10 -4.16 12.05 0.16
N ASN A 11 -4.65 11.17 1.04
CA ASN A 11 -4.30 9.75 0.99
C ASN A 11 -4.95 9.02 -0.19
N LEU A 12 -6.14 9.41 -0.65
CA LEU A 12 -6.71 8.91 -1.91
C LEU A 12 -5.79 9.25 -3.08
N LEU A 13 -5.26 10.47 -3.15
CA LEU A 13 -4.30 10.87 -4.19
C LEU A 13 -2.97 10.11 -4.07
N LEU A 14 -2.46 9.92 -2.84
CA LEU A 14 -1.26 9.09 -2.61
C LEU A 14 -1.51 7.61 -2.93
N GLY A 15 -2.75 7.15 -2.80
CA GLY A 15 -3.12 5.78 -3.12
C GLY A 15 -3.02 5.44 -4.60
N VAL A 16 -3.13 6.43 -5.50
CA VAL A 16 -2.96 6.23 -6.95
C VAL A 16 -1.55 5.71 -7.29
N PRO A 17 -0.44 6.41 -6.96
CA PRO A 17 0.89 5.82 -7.11
C PRO A 17 1.11 4.63 -6.15
N GLY A 18 0.37 4.56 -5.04
CA GLY A 18 0.37 3.44 -4.10
C GLY A 18 -0.09 2.10 -4.71
N ILE A 19 -0.85 2.11 -5.81
CA ILE A 19 -1.28 0.89 -6.53
C ILE A 19 -0.08 -0.02 -6.82
N VAL A 20 1.04 0.55 -7.27
CA VAL A 20 2.24 -0.21 -7.66
C VAL A 20 2.87 -0.94 -6.46
N PRO A 21 3.25 -0.28 -5.35
CA PRO A 21 3.80 -1.01 -4.20
C PRO A 21 2.80 -2.01 -3.59
N TYR A 22 1.50 -1.71 -3.55
CA TYR A 22 0.52 -2.67 -3.04
C TYR A 22 0.40 -3.90 -3.94
N PHE A 23 0.40 -3.71 -5.26
CA PHE A 23 0.46 -4.80 -6.21
C PHE A 23 1.73 -5.64 -6.05
N LEU A 24 2.90 -5.02 -5.94
CA LEU A 24 4.17 -5.75 -5.77
C LEU A 24 4.18 -6.57 -4.48
N VAL A 25 3.65 -6.04 -3.37
CA VAL A 25 3.47 -6.81 -2.13
C VAL A 25 2.56 -8.00 -2.36
N TRP A 26 1.39 -7.79 -2.98
CA TRP A 26 0.47 -8.88 -3.29
C TRP A 26 1.11 -9.92 -4.21
N TYR A 27 1.79 -9.50 -5.26
CA TYR A 27 2.45 -10.35 -6.24
C TYR A 27 3.50 -11.26 -5.59
N VAL A 28 4.39 -10.70 -4.78
CA VAL A 28 5.43 -11.45 -4.07
C VAL A 28 4.80 -12.44 -3.09
N LEU A 29 3.76 -12.03 -2.36
CA LEU A 29 3.06 -12.92 -1.42
C LEU A 29 2.36 -14.06 -2.16
N ALA A 30 1.60 -13.75 -3.20
CA ALA A 30 0.80 -14.70 -3.97
C ALA A 30 1.64 -15.70 -4.76
N ASN A 31 2.80 -15.30 -5.28
CA ASN A 31 3.70 -16.19 -6.03
C ASN A 31 4.75 -16.89 -5.16
N GLY A 32 4.98 -16.41 -3.93
CA GLY A 32 5.96 -16.97 -3.00
C GLY A 32 5.32 -17.69 -1.83
N PRO A 33 5.28 -17.09 -0.62
CA PRO A 33 4.88 -17.77 0.60
C PRO A 33 3.44 -18.28 0.58
N LEU A 34 2.49 -17.55 -0.03
CA LEU A 34 1.10 -18.01 -0.08
C LEU A 34 0.93 -19.19 -1.05
N ALA A 35 1.69 -19.22 -2.15
CA ALA A 35 1.72 -20.37 -3.06
C ALA A 35 2.35 -21.59 -2.39
N ALA A 36 3.44 -21.39 -1.64
CA ALA A 36 4.08 -22.47 -0.87
C ALA A 36 3.15 -23.06 0.21
N LEU A 37 2.22 -22.27 0.74
CA LEU A 37 1.18 -22.70 1.68
C LEU A 37 -0.07 -23.28 0.99
N GLY A 38 -0.10 -23.29 -0.35
CA GLY A 38 -1.25 -23.76 -1.14
C GLY A 38 -2.47 -22.83 -1.11
N TRP A 39 -2.33 -21.58 -0.67
CA TRP A 39 -3.42 -20.60 -0.64
C TRP A 39 -3.62 -19.89 -1.99
N THR A 40 -2.57 -19.85 -2.80
CA THR A 40 -2.56 -19.28 -4.14
C THR A 40 -1.81 -20.22 -5.09
N THR A 41 -1.89 -19.95 -6.39
CA THR A 41 -1.11 -20.66 -7.41
C THR A 41 -0.04 -19.71 -7.95
N GLN A 42 1.22 -20.14 -7.96
CA GLN A 42 2.31 -19.39 -8.57
C GLN A 42 2.07 -19.27 -10.08
N ASP A 43 2.35 -18.09 -10.64
CA ASP A 43 2.27 -17.84 -12.07
C ASP A 43 3.19 -18.82 -12.81
N PRO A 44 2.67 -19.58 -13.80
CA PRO A 44 3.48 -20.52 -14.59
C PRO A 44 4.65 -19.87 -15.33
N ASN A 45 4.57 -18.56 -15.58
CA ASN A 45 5.62 -17.80 -16.26
C ASN A 45 6.64 -17.19 -15.30
N GLU A 46 6.45 -17.32 -13.98
CA GLU A 46 7.40 -16.83 -12.99
C GLU A 46 8.61 -17.77 -12.91
N ASN A 47 9.70 -17.36 -13.55
CA ASN A 47 10.97 -18.11 -13.68
C ASN A 47 12.20 -17.36 -13.13
N ASP A 48 12.04 -16.10 -12.74
CA ASP A 48 13.12 -15.23 -12.26
C ASP A 48 13.42 -15.45 -10.77
N GLY A 49 12.45 -15.98 -10.03
CA GLY A 49 12.56 -16.32 -8.62
C GLY A 49 12.23 -15.13 -7.70
N MET A 50 11.59 -15.43 -6.57
CA MET A 50 11.05 -14.43 -5.65
C MET A 50 12.09 -13.46 -5.08
N LEU A 51 13.36 -13.89 -5.01
CA LEU A 51 14.44 -13.05 -4.47
C LEU A 51 14.73 -11.84 -5.36
N LEU A 52 14.64 -11.99 -6.69
CA LEU A 52 14.82 -10.87 -7.62
C LEU A 52 13.72 -9.82 -7.43
N TRP A 53 12.48 -10.26 -7.23
CA TRP A 53 11.36 -9.37 -6.95
C TRP A 53 11.54 -8.56 -5.66
N LEU A 54 12.24 -9.07 -4.65
CA LEU A 54 12.56 -8.29 -3.44
C LEU A 54 13.48 -7.10 -3.74
N VAL A 55 14.38 -7.22 -4.72
CA VAL A 55 15.26 -6.11 -5.14
C VAL A 55 14.46 -4.95 -5.74
N VAL A 56 13.30 -5.24 -6.34
CA VAL A 56 12.36 -4.22 -6.87
C VAL A 56 11.39 -3.75 -5.79
N LEU A 57 10.79 -4.67 -5.04
CA LEU A 57 9.79 -4.37 -4.02
C LEU A 57 10.36 -3.48 -2.92
N VAL A 58 11.51 -3.80 -2.37
CA VAL A 58 12.10 -3.08 -1.22
C VAL A 58 12.30 -1.59 -1.51
N PRO A 59 12.97 -1.15 -2.60
CA PRO A 59 13.13 0.27 -2.87
C PRO A 59 11.80 0.95 -3.21
N VAL A 60 10.92 0.31 -3.99
CA VAL A 60 9.62 0.91 -4.36
C VAL A 60 8.75 1.13 -3.11
N LEU A 61 8.64 0.10 -2.27
CA LEU A 61 7.89 0.17 -1.01
C LEU A 61 8.54 1.13 -0.01
N GLY A 62 9.87 1.17 0.05
CA GLY A 62 10.63 2.06 0.92
C GLY A 62 10.44 3.53 0.57
N ILE A 63 10.56 3.88 -0.71
CA ILE A 63 10.34 5.26 -1.20
C ILE A 63 8.89 5.67 -0.98
N TYR A 64 7.93 4.82 -1.35
CA TYR A 64 6.51 5.11 -1.13
C TYR A 64 6.20 5.29 0.36
N GLY A 65 6.65 4.36 1.21
CA GLY A 65 6.44 4.41 2.65
C GLY A 65 7.06 5.66 3.29
N LEU A 66 8.23 6.09 2.82
CA LEU A 66 8.87 7.33 3.27
C LEU A 66 8.03 8.56 2.90
N VAL A 67 7.61 8.67 1.64
CA VAL A 67 6.77 9.79 1.16
C VAL A 67 5.44 9.82 1.91
N TRP A 68 4.74 8.68 1.96
CA TRP A 68 3.47 8.54 2.67
C TRP A 68 3.61 8.88 4.15
N GLY A 69 4.67 8.40 4.81
CA GLY A 69 4.95 8.65 6.21
C GLY A 69 5.23 10.12 6.50
N LEU A 70 6.09 10.77 5.72
CA LEU A 70 6.42 12.19 5.89
C LEU A 70 5.19 13.09 5.70
N VAL A 71 4.39 12.82 4.65
CA VAL A 71 3.14 13.56 4.40
C VAL A 71 2.18 13.40 5.58
N ASN A 72 1.94 12.17 6.02
CA ASN A 72 0.99 11.90 7.09
C ASN A 72 1.46 12.36 8.47
N VAL A 73 2.75 12.27 8.79
CA VAL A 73 3.30 12.86 10.03
C VAL A 73 3.12 14.38 10.01
N ARG A 74 3.40 15.04 8.88
CA ARG A 74 3.27 16.50 8.76
C ARG A 74 1.82 16.97 8.88
N LEU A 75 0.89 16.18 8.35
CA LEU A 75 -0.54 16.47 8.36
C LEU A 75 -1.18 16.11 9.72
N ALA A 76 -0.78 15.01 10.35
CA ALA A 76 -1.23 14.64 11.70
C ALA A 76 -1.01 15.75 12.73
N ARG A 77 0.13 16.47 12.64
CA ARG A 77 0.43 17.62 13.50
C ARG A 77 -0.54 18.80 13.33
N ARG A 78 -1.28 18.87 12.21
CA ARG A 78 -2.24 19.94 11.91
C ARG A 78 -3.70 19.49 11.98
N THR A 79 -3.95 18.20 12.20
CA THR A 79 -5.31 17.64 12.21
C THR A 79 -5.72 17.30 13.64
N PRO A 80 -6.64 18.06 14.26
CA PRO A 80 -7.10 17.77 15.63
C PRO A 80 -8.10 16.60 15.62
N ALA A 81 -7.57 15.38 15.53
CA ALA A 81 -8.30 14.11 15.55
C ALA A 81 -7.57 13.08 16.42
N PRO A 82 -8.28 12.07 16.98
CA PRO A 82 -7.64 10.97 17.69
C PRO A 82 -6.61 10.27 16.81
N ARG A 83 -5.44 9.94 17.37
CA ARG A 83 -4.32 9.37 16.62
C ARG A 83 -4.72 8.09 15.87
N ALA A 84 -5.40 7.16 16.54
CA ALA A 84 -5.86 5.92 15.93
C ALA A 84 -6.77 6.18 14.72
N ALA A 85 -7.82 6.99 14.89
CA ALA A 85 -8.75 7.34 13.82
C ALA A 85 -8.06 8.04 12.63
N TYR A 86 -7.10 8.92 12.90
CA TYR A 86 -6.31 9.59 11.85
C TYR A 86 -5.56 8.57 10.99
N TRP A 87 -4.76 7.70 11.62
CA TRP A 87 -3.92 6.75 10.90
C TRP A 87 -4.75 5.69 10.17
N THR A 88 -5.83 5.20 10.78
CA THR A 88 -6.75 4.26 10.14
C THR A 88 -7.38 4.86 8.88
N VAL A 89 -7.87 6.11 8.94
CA VAL A 89 -8.45 6.76 7.75
C VAL A 89 -7.40 7.00 6.68
N CYS A 90 -6.19 7.43 7.05
CA CYS A 90 -5.12 7.65 6.07
C CYS A 90 -4.73 6.34 5.37
N ALA A 91 -4.53 5.27 6.12
CA ALA A 91 -4.19 3.95 5.57
C ALA A 91 -5.32 3.40 4.69
N ALA A 92 -6.58 3.45 5.15
CA ALA A 92 -7.73 3.00 4.38
C ALA A 92 -7.91 3.80 3.08
N ALA A 93 -7.78 5.13 3.16
CA ALA A 93 -7.87 6.01 2.00
C ALA A 93 -6.74 5.75 0.99
N SER A 94 -5.52 5.50 1.44
CA SER A 94 -4.41 5.17 0.53
C SER A 94 -4.56 3.79 -0.11
N LEU A 95 -5.18 2.83 0.58
CA LEU A 95 -5.42 1.49 0.03
C LEU A 95 -6.60 1.46 -0.96
N ALA A 96 -7.53 2.41 -0.86
CA ALA A 96 -8.78 2.40 -1.61
C ALA A 96 -8.61 2.34 -3.15
N PRO A 97 -7.69 3.09 -3.80
CA PRO A 97 -7.51 2.98 -5.25
C PRO A 97 -7.08 1.58 -5.71
N PHE A 98 -6.20 0.92 -4.94
CA PHE A 98 -5.78 -0.45 -5.24
C PHE A 98 -6.93 -1.45 -5.12
N LEU A 99 -7.71 -1.37 -4.04
CA LEU A 99 -8.89 -2.22 -3.86
C LEU A 99 -9.94 -1.95 -4.95
N ALA A 100 -10.13 -0.70 -5.34
CA ALA A 100 -11.09 -0.34 -6.37
C ALA A 100 -10.72 -0.95 -7.74
N ILE A 101 -9.44 -1.12 -8.06
CA ILE A 101 -9.03 -1.76 -9.33
C ILE A 101 -8.97 -3.28 -9.19
N GLY A 102 -8.46 -3.81 -8.07
CA GLY A 102 -8.26 -5.25 -7.87
C GLY A 102 -9.53 -6.05 -7.54
N LEU A 103 -10.68 -5.41 -7.39
CA LEU A 103 -11.98 -6.05 -7.15
C LEU A 103 -12.77 -6.35 -8.45
N PHE A 104 -12.18 -6.11 -9.63
CA PHE A 104 -12.75 -6.40 -10.96
C PHE A 104 -11.90 -7.40 -11.72
#